data_AF-A0A285PIY0-F1
#
_entry.id   AF-A0A285PIY0-F1
#
_cell.length_a   1.000
_cell.length_b   1.000
_cell.length_c   1.000
_cell.angle_alpha   90.00
_cell.angle_beta   90.00
_cell.angle_gamma   90.00
#
_symmetry.space_group_name_H-M   'P 1'
#
loop_
_entity.id
_entity.type
_entity.pdbx_description
1 polymer ?
#
loop_
_entity_poly.entity_id
_entity_poly.type
_entity_poly.pdbx_seq_one_letter_code
_entity_poly.pdbx_strand_id
1 'polypeptide(L)'
;MAKQSNQAYFDKTGTEFVVDHIVDQTAYVRPMVKILGQTRGYEGEVYEDEFTEPASYLVTMPADDLFNSPPVAVVDAELEAKKAELEELRKDARQVVADLKREQSKAEQELAAAKRDLEKWMKSHRVMIDLGKLLDGEILYPLSVRQNPYHRGREIPQIPDMRDMRFLSIHSGNFESGQKWIKEEYARDTYGSPFRFFDTEDERNAVIKEEFDSACEQFRKAPDFETASWTTGTDLNFGTLLQWVKAHPALCIPDDIQKMKMVNDATLAEEHKAKLRAELEAIEGN
;
A
#
# COMPACT_ATOMS: atom_id res chain seq x y z
N MET A 1 -8.30 -42.21 -74.41
CA MET A 1 -8.38 -40.85 -73.83
C MET A 1 -9.69 -40.75 -73.08
N ALA A 2 -9.62 -40.72 -71.74
CA ALA A 2 -10.80 -40.69 -70.89
C ALA A 2 -11.47 -39.31 -70.98
N LYS A 3 -12.80 -39.30 -71.20
CA LYS A 3 -13.63 -38.10 -71.05
C LYS A 3 -13.53 -37.65 -69.59
N GLN A 4 -12.82 -36.56 -69.31
CA GLN A 4 -12.96 -35.88 -68.03
C GLN A 4 -14.36 -35.27 -67.96
N SER A 5 -15.02 -35.49 -66.83
CA SER A 5 -16.33 -34.97 -66.49
C SER A 5 -16.37 -33.44 -66.60
N ASN A 6 -17.49 -32.87 -67.07
CA ASN A 6 -17.84 -31.45 -66.94
C ASN A 6 -18.01 -31.09 -65.46
N GLN A 7 -16.92 -31.10 -64.69
CA GLN A 7 -16.92 -30.65 -63.31
C GLN A 7 -16.58 -29.16 -63.33
N ALA A 8 -17.48 -28.36 -62.77
CA ALA A 8 -17.28 -26.93 -62.65
C ALA A 8 -16.33 -26.63 -61.47
N TYR A 9 -15.41 -25.70 -61.69
CA TYR A 9 -14.44 -25.22 -60.71
C TYR A 9 -14.62 -23.71 -60.53
N PHE A 10 -14.29 -23.20 -59.34
CA PHE A 10 -14.41 -21.78 -59.02
C PHE A 10 -13.04 -21.15 -58.88
N ASP A 11 -12.85 -19.96 -59.43
CA ASP A 11 -11.67 -19.17 -59.13
C ASP A 11 -11.78 -18.47 -57.76
N LYS A 12 -10.72 -17.77 -57.36
CA LYS A 12 -10.66 -16.94 -56.15
C LYS A 12 -11.78 -15.91 -56.05
N THR A 13 -12.32 -15.45 -57.19
CA THR A 13 -13.40 -14.44 -57.25
C THR A 13 -14.80 -15.05 -57.17
N GLY A 14 -14.91 -16.39 -57.22
CA GLY A 14 -16.18 -17.11 -57.24
C GLY A 14 -16.77 -17.28 -58.63
N THR A 15 -16.01 -17.02 -59.69
CA THR A 15 -16.44 -17.21 -61.08
C THR A 15 -16.30 -18.69 -61.46
N GLU A 16 -17.32 -19.24 -62.13
CA GLU A 16 -17.39 -20.66 -62.50
C GLU A 16 -16.71 -20.94 -63.84
N PHE A 17 -15.90 -22.00 -63.88
CA PHE A 17 -15.11 -22.42 -65.03
C PHE A 17 -15.21 -23.93 -65.26
N VAL A 18 -15.10 -24.34 -66.53
CA VAL A 18 -14.89 -25.74 -66.91
C VAL A 18 -13.46 -25.91 -67.40
N VAL A 19 -12.74 -26.87 -66.83
CA VAL A 19 -11.35 -27.15 -67.19
C VAL A 19 -11.33 -28.01 -68.45
N ASP A 20 -10.59 -27.55 -69.48
CA ASP A 20 -10.41 -28.29 -70.72
C ASP A 20 -9.17 -29.19 -70.62
N HIS A 21 -8.02 -28.62 -70.28
CA HIS A 21 -6.76 -29.35 -70.03
C HIS A 21 -5.76 -28.49 -69.23
N ILE A 22 -4.72 -29.13 -68.67
CA ILE A 22 -3.65 -28.48 -67.90
C ILE A 22 -2.30 -28.83 -68.53
N VAL A 23 -1.46 -27.83 -68.76
CA VAL A 23 -0.09 -27.99 -69.28
C VAL A 23 0.85 -27.12 -68.44
N ASP A 24 1.95 -27.71 -67.95
CA ASP A 24 3.03 -27.01 -67.24
C ASP A 24 2.53 -25.96 -66.21
N GLN A 25 1.66 -26.41 -65.28
CA GLN A 25 1.05 -25.60 -64.21
C GLN A 25 0.09 -24.49 -64.66
N THR A 26 -0.22 -24.41 -65.95
CA THR A 26 -1.23 -23.51 -66.51
C THR A 26 -2.49 -24.30 -66.85
N ALA A 27 -3.62 -23.92 -66.28
CA ALA A 27 -4.92 -24.47 -66.60
C ALA A 27 -5.56 -23.69 -67.76
N TYR A 28 -6.00 -24.41 -68.79
CA TYR A 28 -6.82 -23.88 -69.87
C TYR A 28 -8.28 -24.12 -69.51
N VAL A 29 -9.00 -23.04 -69.23
CA VAL A 29 -10.37 -23.09 -68.71
C VAL A 29 -11.34 -22.32 -69.60
N ARG A 30 -12.59 -22.74 -69.62
CA ARG A 30 -13.69 -22.04 -70.28
C ARG A 30 -14.56 -21.39 -69.20
N PRO A 31 -14.68 -20.05 -69.15
CA PRO A 31 -15.62 -19.41 -68.24
C PRO A 31 -17.04 -19.83 -68.58
N MET A 32 -17.85 -20.09 -67.56
CA MET A 32 -19.28 -20.32 -67.73
C MET A 32 -19.96 -18.96 -67.97
N VAL A 33 -20.59 -18.82 -69.14
CA VAL A 33 -21.33 -17.61 -69.50
C VAL A 33 -22.82 -17.88 -69.37
N LYS A 34 -23.55 -16.89 -68.84
CA LYS A 34 -25.01 -16.93 -68.83
C LYS A 34 -25.54 -16.61 -70.22
N ILE A 35 -26.34 -17.51 -70.76
CA ILE A 35 -27.05 -17.34 -72.02
C ILE A 35 -28.53 -17.21 -71.69
N LEU A 36 -29.17 -16.21 -72.28
CA LEU A 36 -30.62 -16.03 -72.26
C LEU A 36 -31.19 -16.75 -73.47
N GLY A 37 -31.82 -17.90 -73.24
CA GLY A 37 -32.54 -18.63 -74.27
C GLY A 37 -33.98 -18.16 -74.34
N GLN A 38 -34.45 -17.83 -75.55
CA GLN A 38 -35.87 -17.63 -75.79
C GLN A 38 -36.48 -18.93 -76.29
N THR A 39 -37.22 -19.61 -75.41
CA THR A 39 -37.92 -20.86 -75.72
C THR A 39 -39.35 -20.51 -76.13
N ARG A 40 -39.72 -20.82 -77.38
CA ARG A 40 -41.08 -20.59 -77.89
C ARG A 40 -41.99 -21.73 -77.45
N GLY A 41 -43.00 -21.41 -76.64
CA GLY A 41 -44.07 -22.36 -76.30
C GLY A 41 -45.01 -22.63 -77.48
N TYR A 42 -45.77 -23.72 -77.39
CA TYR A 42 -46.73 -24.12 -78.43
C TYR A 42 -47.86 -23.11 -78.70
N GLU A 43 -48.08 -22.14 -77.80
CA GLU A 43 -49.11 -21.09 -77.91
C GLU A 43 -48.53 -19.69 -78.28
N GLY A 44 -47.24 -19.62 -78.61
CA GLY A 44 -46.60 -18.37 -79.08
C GLY A 44 -46.09 -17.44 -77.98
N GLU A 45 -46.19 -17.84 -76.72
CA GLU A 45 -45.51 -17.17 -75.60
C GLU A 45 -44.00 -17.45 -75.64
N VAL A 46 -43.21 -16.41 -75.37
CA VAL A 46 -41.74 -16.48 -75.30
C VAL A 46 -41.36 -16.48 -73.83
N TYR A 47 -40.74 -17.57 -73.37
CA TYR A 47 -40.13 -17.65 -72.05
C TYR A 47 -38.63 -17.37 -72.18
N GLU A 48 -38.10 -16.56 -71.27
CA GLU A 48 -36.66 -16.35 -71.13
C GLU A 48 -36.14 -17.30 -70.05
N ASP A 49 -35.47 -18.36 -70.48
CA ASP A 49 -34.79 -19.28 -69.59
C ASP A 49 -33.30 -18.90 -69.53
N GLU A 50 -32.80 -18.63 -68.32
CA GLU A 50 -31.37 -18.45 -68.07
C GLU A 50 -30.69 -19.81 -67.92
N PHE A 51 -29.74 -20.12 -68.80
CA PHE A 51 -28.87 -21.28 -68.65
C PHE A 51 -27.39 -20.89 -68.78
N THR A 52 -26.51 -21.67 -68.15
CA THR A 52 -25.06 -21.44 -68.19
C THR A 52 -24.40 -22.44 -69.15
N GLU A 53 -23.62 -21.92 -70.09
CA GLU A 53 -22.83 -22.73 -71.03
C GLU A 53 -21.35 -22.33 -71.00
N PRO A 54 -20.43 -23.28 -71.28
CA PRO A 54 -19.02 -22.95 -71.37
C PRO A 54 -18.77 -22.05 -72.58
N ALA A 55 -18.03 -20.96 -72.37
CA ALA A 55 -17.68 -20.05 -73.44
C ALA A 55 -16.93 -20.75 -74.59
N SER A 56 -17.07 -20.21 -75.80
CA SER A 56 -16.39 -20.73 -77.00
C SER A 56 -14.89 -20.45 -77.03
N TYR A 57 -14.38 -19.61 -76.11
CA TYR A 57 -12.98 -19.26 -75.99
C TYR A 57 -12.35 -19.82 -74.71
N LEU A 58 -11.04 -20.07 -74.78
CA LEU A 58 -10.23 -20.52 -73.65
C LEU A 58 -9.54 -19.34 -72.99
N VAL A 59 -9.48 -19.37 -71.66
CA VAL A 59 -8.70 -18.46 -70.83
C VAL A 59 -7.62 -19.28 -70.13
N THR A 60 -6.40 -18.75 -70.08
CA THR A 60 -5.29 -19.36 -69.34
C THR A 60 -5.28 -18.80 -67.93
N MET A 61 -5.28 -19.67 -66.93
CA MET A 61 -5.11 -19.30 -65.52
C MET A 61 -4.07 -20.19 -64.85
N PRO A 62 -3.36 -19.70 -63.82
CA PRO A 62 -2.51 -20.57 -63.00
C PRO A 62 -3.36 -21.67 -62.36
N ALA A 63 -2.90 -22.93 -62.42
CA ALA A 63 -3.66 -24.05 -61.85
C ALA A 63 -3.89 -23.87 -60.33
N ASP A 64 -2.95 -23.26 -59.61
CA ASP A 64 -3.07 -22.99 -58.18
C ASP A 64 -4.25 -22.09 -57.80
N ASP A 65 -4.69 -21.22 -58.72
CA ASP A 65 -5.81 -20.30 -58.49
C ASP A 65 -7.18 -20.98 -58.58
N LEU A 66 -7.25 -22.17 -59.22
CA LEU A 66 -8.47 -22.96 -59.39
C LEU A 66 -8.62 -24.11 -58.39
N PHE A 67 -7.50 -24.72 -57.97
CA PHE A 67 -7.54 -25.97 -57.19
C PHE A 67 -7.11 -25.81 -55.73
N ASN A 68 -6.28 -24.81 -55.41
CA ASN A 68 -5.59 -24.76 -54.11
C ASN A 68 -6.01 -23.59 -53.20
N SER A 69 -6.83 -22.65 -53.68
CA SER A 69 -7.27 -21.49 -52.90
C SER A 69 -8.81 -21.48 -52.75
N PRO A 70 -9.35 -21.49 -51.52
CA PRO A 70 -10.79 -21.33 -51.33
C PRO A 70 -11.25 -19.93 -51.83
N PRO A 71 -12.51 -19.78 -52.26
CA PRO A 71 -13.03 -18.49 -52.72
C PRO A 71 -12.93 -17.42 -51.62
N VAL A 72 -12.56 -16.19 -51.99
CA VAL A 72 -12.33 -15.09 -51.04
C VAL A 72 -13.54 -14.85 -50.12
N ALA A 73 -14.76 -14.98 -50.65
CA ALA A 73 -15.99 -14.83 -49.88
C ALA A 73 -16.14 -15.84 -48.72
N VAL A 74 -15.62 -17.07 -48.87
CA VAL A 74 -15.65 -18.08 -47.80
C VAL A 74 -14.66 -17.73 -46.70
N VAL A 75 -13.46 -17.28 -47.07
CA VAL A 75 -12.42 -16.85 -46.13
C VAL A 75 -12.84 -15.60 -45.36
N ASP A 76 -13.48 -14.64 -46.02
CA ASP A 76 -13.99 -13.43 -45.38
C ASP A 76 -15.11 -13.74 -44.37
N ALA A 77 -16.01 -14.66 -44.71
CA ALA A 77 -17.06 -15.11 -43.79
C ALA A 77 -16.46 -15.82 -42.56
N GLU A 78 -15.45 -16.67 -42.75
CA GLU A 78 -14.72 -17.32 -41.66
C GLU A 78 -13.95 -16.32 -40.79
N LEU A 79 -13.34 -15.30 -41.41
CA LEU A 79 -12.65 -14.22 -40.69
C LEU A 79 -13.61 -13.41 -39.82
N GLU A 80 -14.78 -13.04 -40.34
CA GLU A 80 -15.78 -12.32 -39.54
C GLU A 80 -16.34 -13.19 -38.41
N ALA A 81 -16.59 -14.48 -38.66
CA ALA A 81 -16.99 -15.41 -37.60
C ALA A 81 -15.92 -15.53 -36.50
N LYS A 82 -14.64 -15.64 -36.87
CA LYS A 82 -13.54 -15.71 -35.91
C LYS A 82 -13.29 -14.40 -35.17
N LYS A 83 -13.53 -13.25 -35.81
CA LYS A 83 -13.51 -11.94 -35.13
C LYS A 83 -14.61 -11.87 -34.07
N ALA A 84 -15.83 -12.30 -34.40
CA ALA A 84 -16.94 -12.31 -33.44
C ALA A 84 -16.63 -13.23 -32.23
N GLU A 85 -16.12 -14.44 -32.46
CA GLU A 85 -15.67 -15.34 -31.37
C GLU A 85 -14.58 -14.68 -30.49
N LEU A 86 -13.61 -13.99 -31.10
CA LEU A 86 -12.57 -13.28 -30.36
C LEU A 86 -13.12 -12.11 -29.54
N GLU A 87 -14.14 -11.40 -30.05
CA GLU A 87 -14.78 -10.33 -29.29
C GLU A 87 -15.56 -10.86 -28.09
N GLU A 88 -16.27 -11.98 -28.23
CA GLU A 88 -16.94 -12.65 -27.11
C GLU A 88 -15.92 -13.12 -26.06
N LEU A 89 -14.86 -13.81 -26.47
CA LEU A 89 -13.79 -14.24 -25.56
C LEU A 89 -13.12 -13.06 -24.84
N ARG A 90 -12.91 -11.94 -25.54
CA ARG A 90 -12.35 -10.73 -24.93
C ARG A 90 -13.30 -10.11 -23.91
N LYS A 91 -14.61 -10.15 -24.16
CA LYS A 91 -15.63 -9.65 -23.24
C LYS A 91 -15.67 -10.51 -21.98
N ASP A 92 -15.66 -11.83 -22.12
CA ASP A 92 -15.64 -12.76 -20.99
C ASP A 92 -14.35 -12.61 -20.16
N ALA A 93 -13.20 -12.52 -20.83
CA ALA A 93 -11.92 -12.30 -20.15
C ALA A 93 -11.91 -10.97 -19.37
N ARG A 94 -12.48 -9.90 -19.93
CA ARG A 94 -12.61 -8.61 -19.23
C ARG A 94 -13.52 -8.72 -18.00
N GLN A 95 -14.60 -9.49 -18.10
CA GLN A 95 -15.50 -9.71 -16.97
C GLN A 95 -14.83 -10.48 -15.85
N VAL A 96 -14.14 -11.59 -16.17
CA VAL A 96 -13.37 -12.36 -15.18
C VAL A 96 -12.30 -11.50 -14.52
N VAL A 97 -11.55 -10.70 -15.28
CA VAL A 97 -10.54 -9.78 -14.72
C VAL A 97 -11.18 -8.72 -13.82
N ALA A 98 -12.36 -8.21 -14.18
CA ALA A 98 -13.06 -7.24 -13.34
C ALA A 98 -13.54 -7.86 -12.03
N ASP A 99 -14.04 -9.10 -12.06
CA ASP A 99 -14.49 -9.82 -10.88
C ASP A 99 -13.31 -10.20 -9.97
N LEU A 100 -12.21 -10.70 -10.53
CA LEU A 100 -10.97 -10.95 -9.78
C LEU A 100 -10.43 -9.69 -9.10
N LYS A 101 -10.46 -8.53 -9.78
CA LYS A 101 -10.05 -7.25 -9.17
C LYS A 101 -10.96 -6.83 -8.03
N ARG A 102 -12.26 -7.09 -8.13
CA ARG A 102 -13.20 -6.82 -7.03
C ARG A 102 -12.94 -7.71 -5.84
N GLU A 103 -12.71 -9.00 -6.06
CA GLU A 103 -12.36 -9.95 -5.00
C GLU A 103 -11.03 -9.58 -4.35
N GLN A 104 -10.01 -9.24 -5.13
CA GLN A 104 -8.73 -8.77 -4.62
C GLN A 104 -8.91 -7.53 -3.75
N SER A 105 -9.63 -6.52 -4.24
CA SER A 105 -9.88 -5.29 -3.47
C SER A 105 -10.64 -5.57 -2.17
N LYS A 106 -11.58 -6.52 -2.17
CA LYS A 106 -12.32 -6.93 -0.97
C LYS A 106 -11.40 -7.62 0.02
N ALA A 107 -10.59 -8.58 -0.43
CA ALA A 107 -9.63 -9.28 0.41
C ALA A 107 -8.57 -8.33 1.02
N GLU A 108 -8.09 -7.35 0.25
CA GLU A 108 -7.17 -6.34 0.75
C GLU A 108 -7.80 -5.45 1.83
N GLN A 109 -9.09 -5.08 1.67
CA GLN A 109 -9.82 -4.33 2.68
C GLN A 109 -10.03 -5.14 3.97
N GLU A 110 -10.40 -6.41 3.85
CA GLU A 110 -10.57 -7.32 4.99
C GLU A 110 -9.24 -7.53 5.74
N LEU A 111 -8.14 -7.71 5.01
CA LEU A 111 -6.80 -7.82 5.59
C LEU A 111 -6.38 -6.52 6.30
N ALA A 112 -6.67 -5.36 5.71
CA ALA A 112 -6.40 -4.08 6.35
C ALA A 112 -7.24 -3.87 7.62
N ALA A 113 -8.50 -4.30 7.63
CA ALA A 113 -9.35 -4.27 8.81
C ALA A 113 -8.82 -5.19 9.91
N ALA A 114 -8.49 -6.44 9.57
CA ALA A 114 -7.94 -7.41 10.50
C ALA A 114 -6.61 -6.93 11.11
N LYS A 115 -5.73 -6.30 10.32
CA LYS A 115 -4.48 -5.70 10.83
C LYS A 115 -4.76 -4.60 11.86
N ARG A 116 -5.72 -3.70 11.59
CA ARG A 116 -6.10 -2.64 12.55
C ARG A 116 -6.68 -3.23 13.83
N ASP A 117 -7.48 -4.27 13.73
CA ASP A 117 -8.07 -4.93 14.89
C ASP A 117 -7.01 -5.67 15.71
N LEU A 118 -6.04 -6.31 15.05
CA LEU A 118 -4.87 -6.89 15.71
C LEU A 118 -4.05 -5.81 16.42
N GLU A 119 -3.75 -4.68 15.78
CA GLU A 119 -3.01 -3.58 16.42
C GLU A 119 -3.75 -3.02 17.64
N LYS A 120 -5.08 -2.84 17.57
CA LYS A 120 -5.89 -2.43 18.71
C LYS A 120 -5.85 -3.47 19.83
N TRP A 121 -5.92 -4.75 19.48
CA TRP A 121 -5.85 -5.84 20.45
C TRP A 121 -4.48 -5.87 21.13
N MET A 122 -3.38 -5.80 20.37
CA MET A 122 -2.03 -5.76 20.90
C MET A 122 -1.80 -4.56 21.81
N LYS A 123 -2.33 -3.38 21.47
CA LYS A 123 -2.26 -2.19 22.33
C LYS A 123 -3.03 -2.36 23.63
N SER A 124 -4.24 -2.90 23.57
CA SER A 124 -5.11 -3.07 24.75
C SER A 124 -4.67 -4.24 25.66
N HIS A 125 -3.99 -5.24 25.11
CA HIS A 125 -3.59 -6.45 25.83
C HIS A 125 -2.08 -6.57 26.01
N ARG A 126 -1.32 -5.48 25.78
CA ARG A 126 0.15 -5.45 25.85
C ARG A 126 0.69 -6.04 27.15
N VAL A 127 0.08 -5.70 28.28
CA VAL A 127 0.50 -6.21 29.59
C VAL A 127 0.42 -7.73 29.69
N MET A 128 -0.58 -8.37 29.07
CA MET A 128 -0.71 -9.82 29.06
C MET A 128 0.32 -10.47 28.12
N ILE A 129 0.64 -9.80 27.00
CA ILE A 129 1.69 -10.23 26.07
C ILE A 129 3.04 -10.18 26.77
N ASP A 130 3.36 -9.04 27.40
CA ASP A 130 4.62 -8.84 28.12
C ASP A 130 4.77 -9.86 29.27
N LEU A 131 3.67 -10.14 30.00
CA LEU A 131 3.68 -11.18 31.04
C LEU A 131 3.95 -12.57 30.45
N GLY A 132 3.36 -12.91 29.29
CA GLY A 132 3.64 -14.16 28.60
C GLY A 132 5.12 -14.32 28.26
N LYS A 133 5.71 -13.28 27.65
CA LYS A 133 7.14 -13.24 27.33
C LYS A 133 8.04 -13.40 28.57
N LEU A 134 7.70 -12.74 29.68
CA LEU A 134 8.41 -12.91 30.95
C LEU A 134 8.33 -14.35 31.48
N LEU A 135 7.16 -14.99 31.37
CA LEU A 135 6.96 -16.38 31.78
C LEU A 135 7.70 -17.37 30.88
N ASP A 136 7.84 -17.04 29.59
CA ASP A 136 8.63 -17.81 28.62
C ASP A 136 10.15 -17.59 28.80
N GLY A 137 10.56 -16.70 29.71
CA GLY A 137 11.96 -16.42 30.03
C GLY A 137 12.64 -15.45 29.07
N GLU A 138 11.88 -14.71 28.25
CA GLU A 138 12.43 -13.66 27.41
C GLU A 138 12.92 -12.48 28.25
N ILE A 139 14.06 -11.91 27.86
CA ILE A 139 14.61 -10.72 28.51
C ILE A 139 13.88 -9.49 27.97
N LEU A 140 13.14 -8.83 28.85
CA LEU A 140 12.45 -7.59 28.55
C LEU A 140 13.06 -6.42 29.33
N TYR A 141 13.03 -5.24 28.71
CA TYR A 141 13.64 -4.03 29.25
C TYR A 141 12.55 -3.07 29.76
N PRO A 142 12.36 -2.93 31.08
CA PRO A 142 11.32 -2.06 31.63
C PRO A 142 11.73 -0.59 31.58
N LEU A 143 10.75 0.29 31.40
CA LEU A 143 10.91 1.73 31.54
C LEU A 143 9.62 2.36 32.08
N SER A 144 9.77 3.14 33.14
CA SER A 144 8.73 4.03 33.66
C SER A 144 8.90 5.40 33.00
N VAL A 145 7.83 5.89 32.37
CA VAL A 145 7.77 7.24 31.79
C VAL A 145 6.53 7.92 32.34
N ARG A 146 6.75 8.92 33.18
CA ARG A 146 5.68 9.67 33.84
C ARG A 146 5.69 11.11 33.36
N GLN A 147 4.50 11.67 33.15
CA GLN A 147 4.36 13.11 33.01
C GLN A 147 4.32 13.74 34.40
N ASN A 148 5.19 14.72 34.64
CA ASN A 148 5.16 15.46 35.88
C ASN A 148 3.95 16.42 35.84
N PRO A 149 3.01 16.34 36.80
CA PRO A 149 1.85 17.23 36.84
C PRO A 149 2.21 18.70 37.09
N TYR A 150 3.39 18.99 37.64
CA TYR A 150 3.77 20.34 38.06
C TYR A 150 4.45 21.16 36.94
N HIS A 151 5.49 20.63 36.28
CA HIS A 151 6.18 21.35 35.20
C HIS A 151 5.68 21.05 33.79
N ARG A 152 4.58 20.28 33.66
CA ARG A 152 3.97 19.84 32.39
C ARG A 152 4.89 19.05 31.45
N GLY A 153 6.16 18.89 31.84
CA GLY A 153 7.17 18.07 31.17
C GLY A 153 7.22 16.66 31.69
N ARG A 154 8.16 15.90 31.12
CA ARG A 154 8.37 14.50 31.46
C ARG A 154 9.31 14.38 32.65
N GLU A 155 8.97 13.49 33.57
CA GLU A 155 9.93 13.03 34.57
C GLU A 155 11.06 12.27 33.87
N ILE A 156 12.24 12.24 34.49
CA ILE A 156 13.36 11.45 34.00
C ILE A 156 12.92 9.98 33.96
N PRO A 157 12.98 9.30 32.80
CA PRO A 157 12.64 7.90 32.70
C PRO A 157 13.50 7.06 33.63
N GLN A 158 12.86 6.16 34.35
CA GLN A 158 13.53 5.32 35.35
C GLN A 158 13.25 3.85 35.10
N ILE A 159 14.21 3.02 35.46
CA ILE A 159 14.01 1.58 35.54
C ILE A 159 13.19 1.34 36.82
N PRO A 160 11.96 0.82 36.73
CA PRO A 160 11.13 0.57 37.90
C PRO A 160 11.73 -0.51 38.79
N ASP A 161 11.49 -0.41 40.11
CA ASP A 161 11.81 -1.50 41.02
C ASP A 161 10.89 -2.70 40.69
N MET A 162 11.53 -3.84 40.39
CA MET A 162 10.86 -5.06 39.95
C MET A 162 10.22 -5.84 41.10
N ARG A 163 10.54 -5.50 42.37
CA ARG A 163 10.22 -6.33 43.54
C ARG A 163 8.71 -6.53 43.76
N ASP A 164 7.88 -5.53 43.46
CA ASP A 164 6.43 -5.54 43.73
C ASP A 164 5.60 -5.06 42.51
N MET A 165 5.96 -5.50 41.31
CA MET A 165 5.24 -5.12 40.09
C MET A 165 3.80 -5.63 40.08
N ARG A 166 2.87 -4.72 39.76
CA ARG A 166 1.44 -5.04 39.59
C ARG A 166 1.09 -4.96 38.11
N PHE A 167 0.83 -6.11 37.50
CA PHE A 167 0.50 -6.20 36.07
C PHE A 167 -0.99 -6.01 35.80
N LEU A 168 -1.86 -6.60 36.61
CA LEU A 168 -3.31 -6.47 36.46
C LEU A 168 -3.91 -6.06 37.80
N SER A 169 -4.37 -4.82 37.91
CA SER A 169 -5.17 -4.37 39.05
C SER A 169 -6.60 -4.12 38.60
N ILE A 170 -7.54 -4.82 39.25
CA ILE A 170 -8.96 -4.52 39.15
C ILE A 170 -9.31 -3.68 40.37
N HIS A 171 -9.76 -2.45 40.14
CA HIS A 171 -10.12 -1.51 41.19
C HIS A 171 -11.61 -1.15 41.17
N SER A 172 -12.05 -0.60 42.30
CA SER A 172 -13.33 0.12 42.46
C SER A 172 -14.60 -0.62 42.02
N GLY A 173 -14.64 -1.94 42.13
CA GLY A 173 -15.88 -2.68 41.92
C GLY A 173 -16.56 -3.02 43.22
N ASN A 174 -17.88 -2.86 43.23
CA ASN A 174 -18.73 -3.30 44.32
C ASN A 174 -19.95 -3.97 43.70
N PHE A 175 -20.05 -5.27 43.92
CA PHE A 175 -21.11 -6.11 43.38
C PHE A 175 -22.50 -5.70 43.91
N GLU A 176 -22.58 -5.26 45.16
CA GLU A 176 -23.83 -4.90 45.83
C GLU A 176 -24.36 -3.53 45.40
N SER A 177 -23.47 -2.57 45.11
CA SER A 177 -23.85 -1.23 44.65
C SER A 177 -23.95 -1.11 43.11
N GLY A 178 -23.65 -2.18 42.37
CA GLY A 178 -23.61 -2.16 40.90
C GLY A 178 -22.47 -1.31 40.32
N GLN A 179 -21.47 -0.97 41.12
CA GLN A 179 -20.33 -0.17 40.66
C GLN A 179 -19.44 -1.00 39.74
N LYS A 180 -19.21 -0.49 38.53
CA LYS A 180 -18.40 -1.15 37.52
C LYS A 180 -16.95 -1.30 38.00
N TRP A 181 -16.43 -2.51 37.90
CA TRP A 181 -15.01 -2.79 38.04
C TRP A 181 -14.24 -2.03 36.97
N ILE A 182 -13.23 -1.27 37.40
CA ILE A 182 -12.32 -0.55 36.51
C ILE A 182 -11.04 -1.38 36.43
N LYS A 183 -10.69 -1.83 35.22
CA LYS A 183 -9.36 -2.38 34.94
C LYS A 183 -8.40 -1.24 34.66
N GLU A 184 -7.22 -1.25 35.28
CA GLU A 184 -6.12 -0.40 34.83
C GLU A 184 -5.22 -1.22 33.89
N GLU A 185 -4.97 -0.68 32.69
CA GLU A 185 -4.28 -1.37 31.58
C GLU A 185 -2.77 -1.08 31.56
N TYR A 186 -2.19 -0.73 32.71
CA TYR A 186 -0.76 -0.42 32.82
C TYR A 186 -0.14 -1.21 33.95
N ALA A 187 1.04 -1.76 33.70
CA ALA A 187 1.87 -2.29 34.75
C ALA A 187 2.35 -1.12 35.63
N ARG A 188 2.20 -1.24 36.95
CA ARG A 188 2.60 -0.22 37.91
C ARG A 188 3.76 -0.69 38.77
N ASP A 189 4.71 0.21 38.97
CA ASP A 189 5.78 -0.01 39.94
C ASP A 189 5.25 0.08 41.38
N THR A 190 6.14 -0.16 42.36
CA THR A 190 5.83 -0.09 43.80
C THR A 190 5.29 1.27 44.24
N TYR A 191 5.59 2.35 43.49
CA TYR A 191 5.14 3.71 43.75
C TYR A 191 3.87 4.10 42.96
N GLY A 192 3.30 3.15 42.21
CA GLY A 192 2.09 3.36 41.41
C GLY A 192 2.33 4.05 40.06
N SER A 193 3.57 4.22 39.64
CA SER A 193 3.91 4.84 38.35
C SER A 193 3.75 3.83 37.22
N PRO A 194 3.12 4.24 36.10
CA PRO A 194 2.96 3.35 34.95
C PRO A 194 4.31 3.10 34.27
N PHE A 195 4.57 1.83 33.93
CA PHE A 195 5.74 1.44 33.15
C PHE A 195 5.34 0.49 32.02
N ARG A 196 6.26 0.30 31.07
CA ARG A 196 6.12 -0.67 29.97
C ARG A 196 7.42 -1.42 29.72
N PHE A 197 7.32 -2.56 29.08
CA PHE A 197 8.48 -3.31 28.60
C PHE A 197 8.77 -3.04 27.13
N PHE A 198 10.04 -3.20 26.79
CA PHE A 198 10.57 -3.19 25.44
C PHE A 198 11.28 -4.51 25.14
N ASP A 199 11.22 -4.92 23.88
CA ASP A 199 11.81 -6.17 23.42
C ASP A 199 13.33 -6.05 23.29
N THR A 200 13.84 -4.82 23.07
CA THR A 200 15.27 -4.55 22.96
C THR A 200 15.69 -3.32 23.77
N GLU A 201 16.98 -3.28 24.11
CA GLU A 201 17.58 -2.13 24.77
C GLU A 201 17.58 -0.88 23.86
N ASP A 202 17.74 -1.08 22.55
CA ASP A 202 17.73 -0.01 21.55
C ASP A 202 16.37 0.68 21.46
N GLU A 203 15.27 -0.09 21.49
CA GLU A 203 13.90 0.45 21.54
C GLU A 203 13.67 1.29 22.80
N ARG A 204 14.12 0.78 23.96
CA ARG A 204 14.04 1.52 25.23
C ARG A 204 14.82 2.83 25.13
N ASN A 205 16.04 2.79 24.62
CA ASN A 205 16.92 3.95 24.51
C ASN A 205 16.40 4.97 23.49
N ALA A 206 15.77 4.53 22.41
CA ALA A 206 15.12 5.40 21.43
C ALA A 206 13.98 6.21 22.09
N VAL A 207 13.18 5.57 22.94
CA VAL A 207 12.13 6.27 23.70
C VAL A 207 12.71 7.26 24.70
N ILE A 208 13.78 6.88 25.43
CA ILE A 208 14.46 7.81 26.35
C ILE A 208 14.93 9.06 25.60
N LYS A 209 15.49 8.89 24.41
CA LYS A 209 15.92 10.00 23.56
C LYS A 209 14.76 10.86 23.09
N GLU A 210 13.68 10.27 22.60
CA GLU A 210 12.47 10.99 22.17
C GLU A 210 11.86 11.84 23.31
N GLU A 211 11.77 11.26 24.50
CA GLU A 211 11.24 11.98 25.68
C GLU A 211 12.19 13.10 26.14
N PHE A 212 13.51 12.91 26.01
CA PHE A 212 14.50 13.96 26.29
C PHE A 212 14.44 15.09 25.28
N ASP A 213 14.29 14.79 23.99
CA ASP A 213 14.12 15.78 22.93
C ASP A 213 12.85 16.61 23.18
N SER A 214 11.75 15.97 23.57
CA SER A 214 10.52 16.65 23.99
C SER A 214 10.73 17.55 25.21
N ALA A 215 11.48 17.09 26.22
CA ALA A 215 11.83 17.91 27.38
C ALA A 215 12.66 19.14 26.96
N CYS A 216 13.64 18.97 26.07
CA CYS A 216 14.42 20.09 25.53
C CYS A 216 13.54 21.10 24.77
N GLU A 217 12.58 20.65 23.98
CA GLU A 217 11.62 21.54 23.31
C GLU A 217 10.74 22.32 24.29
N GLN A 218 10.32 21.69 25.38
CA GLN A 218 9.55 22.38 26.42
C GLN A 218 10.40 23.41 27.15
N PHE A 219 11.66 23.07 27.46
CA PHE A 219 12.61 23.99 28.07
C PHE A 219 12.78 25.26 27.23
N ARG A 220 12.87 25.12 25.89
CA ARG A 220 12.99 26.26 24.98
C ARG A 220 11.81 27.24 25.05
N LYS A 221 10.62 26.78 25.42
CA LYS A 221 9.42 27.64 25.50
C LYS A 221 9.45 28.57 26.70
N ALA A 222 10.05 28.13 27.80
CA ALA A 222 10.20 28.90 29.03
C ALA A 222 11.53 28.51 29.71
N PRO A 223 12.66 29.07 29.26
CA PRO A 223 13.97 28.68 29.79
C PRO A 223 14.14 29.10 31.25
N ASP A 224 14.34 28.14 32.13
CA ASP A 224 14.72 28.35 33.53
C ASP A 224 16.12 27.79 33.78
N PHE A 225 17.10 28.68 33.98
CA PHE A 225 18.50 28.30 34.16
C PHE A 225 18.88 27.99 35.60
N GLU A 226 17.92 27.92 36.52
CA GLU A 226 18.18 27.49 37.89
C GLU A 226 18.72 26.05 37.95
N THR A 227 19.73 25.87 38.80
CA THR A 227 20.37 24.57 39.06
C THR A 227 20.19 24.10 40.50
N ALA A 228 19.60 24.93 41.37
CA ALA A 228 19.53 24.71 42.81
C ALA A 228 18.41 23.73 43.22
N SER A 229 17.38 23.59 42.39
CA SER A 229 16.20 22.78 42.66
C SER A 229 16.13 21.64 41.63
N TRP A 230 16.24 20.39 42.09
CA TRP A 230 15.66 19.25 41.36
C TRP A 230 14.25 19.01 41.90
N THR A 231 13.48 20.08 42.13
CA THR A 231 12.19 19.90 42.77
C THR A 231 11.22 19.29 41.77
N THR A 232 10.55 18.24 42.22
CA THR A 232 9.44 17.60 41.52
C THR A 232 8.22 18.53 41.39
N GLY A 233 8.26 19.77 41.89
CA GLY A 233 7.13 20.67 42.07
C GLY A 233 7.19 22.04 41.36
N THR A 234 8.27 22.37 40.65
CA THR A 234 8.41 23.64 39.88
C THR A 234 8.70 23.37 38.40
N ASP A 235 8.61 24.41 37.56
CA ASP A 235 8.84 24.40 36.10
C ASP A 235 10.15 23.70 35.67
N LEU A 236 10.21 23.27 34.40
CA LEU A 236 11.34 22.49 33.87
C LEU A 236 12.58 23.37 33.79
N ASN A 237 13.57 23.09 34.64
CA ASN A 237 14.81 23.86 34.73
C ASN A 237 16.03 23.13 34.17
N PHE A 238 17.12 23.88 34.00
CA PHE A 238 18.38 23.38 33.45
C PHE A 238 19.01 22.30 34.35
N GLY A 239 18.83 22.40 35.68
CA GLY A 239 19.22 21.35 36.62
C GLY A 239 18.57 20.00 36.31
N THR A 240 17.31 19.99 35.89
CA THR A 240 16.58 18.78 35.49
C THR A 240 17.20 18.16 34.24
N LEU A 241 17.51 18.96 33.21
CA LEU A 241 18.19 18.46 32.00
C LEU A 241 19.58 17.86 32.29
N LEU A 242 20.32 18.42 33.25
CA LEU A 242 21.58 17.84 33.70
C LEU A 242 21.38 16.47 34.38
N GLN A 243 20.30 16.30 35.15
CA GLN A 243 19.98 15.01 35.76
C GLN A 243 19.57 13.97 34.72
N TRP A 244 18.90 14.37 33.63
CA TRP A 244 18.62 13.47 32.50
C TRP A 244 19.92 12.90 31.91
N VAL A 245 20.90 13.75 31.61
CA VAL A 245 22.20 13.32 31.08
C VAL A 245 22.98 12.48 32.09
N LYS A 246 22.87 12.80 33.38
CA LYS A 246 23.49 12.01 34.44
C LYS A 246 22.87 10.60 34.56
N ALA A 247 21.55 10.51 34.46
CA ALA A 247 20.83 9.24 34.51
C ALA A 247 21.04 8.40 33.25
N HIS A 248 21.16 9.07 32.09
CA HIS A 248 21.28 8.45 30.77
C HIS A 248 22.48 9.04 30.00
N PRO A 249 23.70 8.48 30.18
CA PRO A 249 24.93 9.06 29.63
C PRO A 249 25.01 9.16 28.10
N ALA A 250 24.13 8.45 27.39
CA ALA A 250 24.03 8.53 25.92
C ALA A 250 23.36 9.82 25.44
N LEU A 251 22.70 10.57 26.34
CA LEU A 251 22.07 11.85 26.03
C LEU A 251 23.08 12.99 26.13
N CYS A 252 22.85 14.05 25.36
CA CYS A 252 23.63 15.28 25.43
C CYS A 252 22.69 16.48 25.34
N ILE A 253 22.87 17.47 26.22
CA ILE A 253 22.10 18.72 26.14
C ILE A 253 22.45 19.44 24.82
N PRO A 254 21.45 19.79 23.99
CA PRO A 254 21.68 20.49 22.73
C PRO A 254 22.49 21.79 22.87
N ASP A 255 23.37 22.05 21.89
CA ASP A 255 24.28 23.21 21.87
C ASP A 255 23.57 24.56 21.98
N ASP A 256 22.36 24.68 21.44
CA ASP A 256 21.57 25.91 21.51
C ASP A 256 21.18 26.23 22.96
N ILE A 257 20.74 25.23 23.73
CA ILE A 257 20.41 25.39 25.15
C ILE A 257 21.66 25.72 25.96
N GLN A 258 22.80 25.09 25.65
CA GLN A 258 24.08 25.42 26.29
C GLN A 258 24.50 26.87 26.04
N LYS A 259 24.35 27.37 24.81
CA LYS A 259 24.62 28.79 24.49
C LYS A 259 23.70 29.73 25.26
N MET A 260 22.41 29.40 25.39
CA MET A 260 21.49 30.22 26.19
C MET A 260 21.92 30.29 27.67
N LYS A 261 22.37 29.16 28.25
CA LYS A 261 22.92 29.13 29.62
C LYS A 261 24.15 30.03 29.75
N MET A 262 25.09 29.94 28.81
CA MET A 262 26.30 30.78 28.83
C MET A 262 25.98 32.27 28.78
N VAL A 263 25.00 32.67 27.97
CA VAL A 263 24.54 34.07 27.90
C VAL A 263 23.91 34.51 29.21
N ASN A 264 23.04 33.68 29.79
CA ASN A 264 22.41 33.97 31.07
C ASN A 264 23.43 34.12 32.21
N ASP A 265 24.43 33.24 32.25
CA ASP A 265 25.49 33.27 33.26
C ASP A 265 26.39 34.50 33.11
N ALA A 266 26.69 34.91 31.88
CA ALA A 266 27.42 36.15 31.62
C ALA A 266 26.63 37.37 32.12
N THR A 267 25.31 37.42 31.86
CA THR A 267 24.44 38.50 32.33
C THR A 267 24.39 38.56 33.86
N LEU A 268 24.18 37.42 34.53
CA LEU A 268 24.16 37.35 35.99
C LEU A 268 25.49 37.77 36.61
N ALA A 269 26.62 37.41 35.99
CA ALA A 269 27.94 37.81 36.44
C ALA A 269 28.14 39.34 36.33
N GLU A 270 27.69 39.96 35.24
CA GLU A 270 27.75 41.42 35.08
C GLU A 270 26.81 42.14 36.05
N GLU A 271 25.59 41.64 36.27
CA GLU A 271 24.68 42.18 37.28
C GLU A 271 25.27 42.08 38.69
N HIS A 272 25.90 40.95 39.03
CA HIS A 272 26.56 40.79 40.32
C HIS A 272 27.74 41.74 40.48
N LYS A 273 28.55 41.94 39.43
CA LYS A 273 29.63 42.96 39.43
C LYS A 273 29.06 44.36 39.63
N ALA A 274 27.95 44.70 38.98
CA ALA A 274 27.31 46.00 39.12
C ALA A 274 26.76 46.21 40.54
N LYS A 275 26.13 45.19 41.14
CA LYS A 275 25.67 45.23 42.54
C LYS A 275 26.82 45.40 43.52
N LEU A 276 27.88 44.61 43.37
CA LEU A 276 29.07 44.74 44.21
C LEU A 276 29.73 46.12 44.10
N ARG A 277 29.77 46.71 42.90
CA ARG A 277 30.27 48.09 42.73
C ARG A 277 29.39 49.10 43.46
N ALA A 278 28.07 48.99 43.34
CA ALA A 278 27.14 49.85 44.06
C ALA A 278 27.24 49.69 45.59
N GLU A 279 27.45 48.46 46.08
CA GLU A 279 27.68 48.19 47.51
C GLU A 279 29.02 48.75 48.01
N LEU A 280 30.09 48.66 47.21
CA LEU A 280 31.39 49.26 47.53
C LEU A 280 31.32 50.80 47.57
N GLU A 281 30.66 51.43 46.59
CA GLU A 281 30.45 52.89 46.57
C GLU A 281 29.62 53.36 47.77
N ALA A 282 28.64 52.57 48.22
CA ALA A 282 27.85 52.86 49.41
C ALA A 282 28.64 52.73 50.72
N ILE A 283 29.71 51.93 50.75
CA ILE A 283 30.60 51.76 51.91
C ILE A 283 31.70 52.82 51.93
N GLU A 284 32.25 53.21 50.77
CA GLU A 284 33.28 54.25 50.66
C GLU A 284 32.73 55.68 50.79
N GLY A 285 31.42 55.87 50.61
CA GLY A 285 30.72 57.15 50.79
C GLY A 285 30.31 57.50 52.23
N ASN A 286 30.61 56.64 53.21
CA ASN A 286 30.44 56.85 54.67
C ASN A 286 31.79 57.01 55.36
#